data_AF-A0AA43XML3-F1
#
_entry.id   AF-A0AA43XML3-F1
#
_cell.length_a   1.000
_cell.length_b   1.000
_cell.length_c   1.000
_cell.angle_alpha   90.00
_cell.angle_beta   90.00
_cell.angle_gamma   90.00
#
_symmetry.space_group_name_H-M   'P 1'
#
loop_
_entity.id
_entity.type
_entity.pdbx_description
1 polymer ?
#
loop_
_entity_poly.entity_id
_entity_poly.type
_entity_poly.pdbx_seq_one_letter_code
_entity_poly.pdbx_strand_id
1 'polypeptide(L)'
;MNKKQVVLMGIMLLIAVAIIACDESAEEEGNVLDQSQEEETLDQEEESKEEEADELTEEKSEDEKMEESVDPALVKANELGEVMVLMYHHIDEPEDTWVRTPDNFRRDLQELYDRGFRPVSLEDYATGNIEIDPGYKPVVLTFDDGRQNNFNMIENSDGEWEIDSDSAVGILTDFHEEHPDFPLEATFFINGGTPFEQEGLVEYKLNYIVDQGMDIGNHSYTHANFNNLSAEKLQYELGRLNNMVLEYLPDYEMNTLALPFGSRPKDEELMDYLHQGEYDGIAYENIAVLEVGWDPYLSPFHENFNPLKIRRVRASEMDVDGVGIYDWLGHFESGARTPYVSDGSKETISYPSTFEDRIDHSYWEKKELRSYDPEE
;
A
#
# COMPACT_ATOMS: atom_id res chain seq x y z
N MET A 1 -49.15 10.69 -38.48
CA MET A 1 -50.41 9.91 -38.53
C MET A 1 -50.45 8.96 -37.33
N ASN A 2 -51.63 8.58 -36.83
CA ASN A 2 -51.80 7.85 -35.56
C ASN A 2 -52.01 6.33 -35.72
N LYS A 3 -51.58 5.56 -34.70
CA LYS A 3 -51.97 4.21 -34.19
C LYS A 3 -50.74 3.61 -33.48
N LYS A 4 -50.64 3.36 -32.17
CA LYS A 4 -51.54 3.26 -30.99
C LYS A 4 -52.31 1.93 -30.83
N GLN A 5 -52.20 1.35 -29.62
CA GLN A 5 -52.92 0.20 -29.01
C GLN A 5 -52.57 -1.22 -29.50
N VAL A 6 -52.71 -2.32 -28.72
CA VAL A 6 -52.56 -2.61 -27.25
C VAL A 6 -52.75 -4.13 -27.04
N VAL A 7 -52.01 -4.77 -26.14
CA VAL A 7 -52.42 -6.01 -25.42
C VAL A 7 -51.82 -5.99 -24.01
N LEU A 8 -52.55 -6.47 -23.01
CA LEU A 8 -52.13 -6.60 -21.61
C LEU A 8 -52.89 -7.77 -20.97
N MET A 9 -52.21 -8.71 -20.30
CA MET A 9 -52.81 -9.67 -19.36
C MET A 9 -51.73 -10.37 -18.54
N GLY A 10 -52.04 -10.70 -17.28
CA GLY A 10 -51.25 -11.54 -16.39
C GLY A 10 -52.16 -12.40 -15.51
N ILE A 11 -51.65 -13.54 -15.05
CA ILE A 11 -52.31 -14.55 -14.19
C ILE A 11 -51.16 -15.11 -13.33
N MET A 12 -51.00 -14.82 -12.03
CA MET A 12 -51.86 -15.05 -10.85
C MET A 12 -52.02 -16.53 -10.46
N LEU A 13 -51.65 -16.80 -9.20
CA LEU A 13 -51.65 -18.03 -8.41
C LEU A 13 -52.70 -19.12 -8.77
N LEU A 14 -52.33 -20.40 -8.61
CA LEU A 14 -53.28 -21.51 -8.47
C LEU A 14 -52.82 -22.50 -7.40
N ILE A 15 -53.72 -22.85 -6.48
CA ILE A 15 -53.51 -23.79 -5.36
C ILE A 15 -54.23 -25.11 -5.68
N ALA A 16 -53.59 -26.25 -5.41
CA ALA A 16 -54.27 -27.53 -5.26
C ALA A 16 -53.51 -28.46 -4.31
N VAL A 17 -54.18 -28.97 -3.28
CA VAL A 17 -53.69 -30.04 -2.40
C VAL A 17 -54.15 -31.40 -2.93
N ALA A 18 -53.30 -32.42 -2.82
CA ALA A 18 -53.69 -33.81 -3.02
C ALA A 18 -53.19 -34.68 -1.86
N ILE A 19 -54.12 -35.12 -1.02
CA ILE A 19 -53.87 -36.14 0.02
C ILE A 19 -54.10 -37.51 -0.60
N ILE A 20 -53.20 -38.46 -0.34
CA ILE A 20 -53.48 -39.90 -0.45
C ILE A 20 -53.11 -40.52 0.88
N ALA A 21 -54.10 -41.11 1.56
CA ALA A 21 -53.89 -41.97 2.71
C ALA A 21 -53.77 -43.43 2.25
N CYS A 22 -53.00 -44.23 3.00
CA CYS A 22 -53.27 -45.65 3.15
C CYS A 22 -53.63 -45.90 4.61
N ASP A 23 -54.47 -46.90 4.84
CA ASP A 23 -55.15 -47.21 6.09
C ASP A 23 -55.00 -48.72 6.35
N GLU A 24 -54.67 -49.11 7.57
CA GLU A 24 -55.19 -50.31 8.24
C GLU A 24 -54.81 -50.31 9.74
N SER A 25 -55.54 -51.09 10.55
CA SER A 25 -55.82 -50.74 11.94
C SER A 25 -55.65 -51.86 12.99
N ALA A 26 -55.50 -51.43 14.26
CA ALA A 26 -55.95 -52.06 15.52
C ALA A 26 -55.90 -50.95 16.61
N GLU A 27 -56.95 -50.59 17.36
CA GLU A 27 -57.75 -51.36 18.36
C GLU A 27 -56.88 -51.93 19.51
N GLU A 28 -57.17 -51.77 20.81
CA GLU A 28 -58.09 -50.91 21.63
C GLU A 28 -57.52 -50.97 23.09
N GLU A 29 -57.71 -50.12 24.11
CA GLU A 29 -58.48 -48.87 24.44
C GLU A 29 -57.57 -48.06 25.43
N GLY A 30 -58.04 -47.04 26.17
CA GLY A 30 -57.31 -46.65 27.39
C GLY A 30 -57.83 -45.57 28.36
N ASN A 31 -58.92 -44.82 28.10
CA ASN A 31 -59.57 -43.84 28.99
C ASN A 31 -58.71 -42.98 30.00
N VAL A 32 -58.48 -41.71 29.61
CA VAL A 32 -58.46 -40.45 30.42
C VAL A 32 -58.34 -40.53 31.97
N LEU A 33 -57.35 -39.82 32.53
CA LEU A 33 -57.57 -38.85 33.63
C LEU A 33 -56.42 -37.84 33.79
N ASP A 34 -56.74 -36.66 34.31
CA ASP A 34 -55.88 -35.48 34.51
C ASP A 34 -55.52 -35.30 36.00
N GLN A 35 -54.25 -34.98 36.30
CA GLN A 35 -53.90 -34.04 37.38
C GLN A 35 -52.43 -33.57 37.38
N SER A 36 -52.24 -32.28 37.07
CA SER A 36 -51.39 -31.27 37.73
C SER A 36 -49.98 -31.62 38.31
N GLN A 37 -48.99 -30.90 37.76
CA GLN A 37 -47.87 -30.18 38.42
C GLN A 37 -46.61 -30.92 38.92
N GLU A 38 -45.48 -30.23 38.66
CA GLU A 38 -44.22 -30.12 39.44
C GLU A 38 -43.30 -31.34 39.58
N GLU A 39 -42.36 -31.43 38.63
CA GLU A 39 -40.87 -31.45 38.77
C GLU A 39 -40.33 -32.01 37.42
N GLU A 40 -39.83 -31.23 36.45
CA GLU A 40 -38.73 -30.25 36.52
C GLU A 40 -37.43 -30.87 37.07
N THR A 41 -36.78 -31.74 36.26
CA THR A 41 -35.35 -32.12 36.32
C THR A 41 -35.00 -33.13 35.20
N LEU A 42 -34.96 -32.70 33.93
CA LEU A 42 -34.35 -33.45 32.80
C LEU A 42 -34.34 -32.62 31.49
N ASP A 43 -33.69 -31.45 31.51
CA ASP A 43 -33.46 -30.61 30.31
C ASP A 43 -32.17 -29.74 30.47
N GLN A 44 -31.15 -30.27 31.16
CA GLN A 44 -29.86 -29.57 31.42
C GLN A 44 -28.61 -30.49 31.31
N GLU A 45 -28.71 -31.64 30.65
CA GLU A 45 -27.54 -32.54 30.45
C GLU A 45 -27.13 -32.76 28.98
N GLU A 46 -27.85 -32.17 28.02
CA GLU A 46 -27.47 -32.15 26.58
C GLU A 46 -26.97 -30.77 26.10
N GLU A 47 -27.50 -29.66 26.61
CA GLU A 47 -27.04 -28.29 26.24
C GLU A 47 -25.60 -28.03 26.73
N SER A 48 -25.23 -28.56 27.91
CA SER A 48 -23.90 -28.42 28.52
C SER A 48 -22.81 -29.32 27.91
N LYS A 49 -22.89 -29.62 26.61
CA LYS A 49 -21.88 -30.39 25.85
C LYS A 49 -21.60 -29.87 24.45
N GLU A 50 -22.39 -28.90 23.96
CA GLU A 50 -22.06 -28.17 22.73
C GLU A 50 -21.39 -26.82 23.08
N GLU A 51 -21.80 -26.13 24.16
CA GLU A 51 -21.09 -24.93 24.65
C GLU A 51 -19.64 -25.24 25.12
N GLU A 52 -19.42 -26.37 25.83
CA GLU A 52 -18.09 -26.82 26.26
C GLU A 52 -17.24 -27.37 25.08
N ALA A 53 -17.76 -27.36 23.85
CA ALA A 53 -17.04 -27.72 22.63
C ALA A 53 -16.65 -26.48 21.79
N ASP A 54 -17.50 -25.46 21.71
CA ASP A 54 -17.18 -24.20 20.99
C ASP A 54 -16.14 -23.35 21.76
N GLU A 55 -16.31 -23.12 23.08
CA GLU A 55 -15.34 -22.33 23.88
C GLU A 55 -13.92 -22.93 23.86
N LEU A 56 -13.80 -24.26 23.67
CA LEU A 56 -12.50 -24.96 23.54
C LEU A 56 -11.94 -25.00 22.10
N THR A 57 -12.59 -24.33 21.15
CA THR A 57 -12.07 -24.14 19.78
C THR A 57 -11.84 -22.68 19.39
N GLU A 58 -12.55 -21.70 19.96
CA GLU A 58 -12.30 -20.28 19.66
C GLU A 58 -11.08 -19.69 20.40
N GLU A 59 -10.75 -20.12 21.63
CA GLU A 59 -9.48 -19.76 22.33
C GLU A 59 -8.21 -20.36 21.67
N LYS A 60 -8.25 -20.74 20.38
CA LYS A 60 -7.16 -21.45 19.70
C LYS A 60 -6.92 -21.12 18.23
N SER A 61 -7.49 -20.03 17.74
CA SER A 61 -7.27 -19.54 16.37
C SER A 61 -6.74 -18.11 16.25
N GLU A 62 -6.70 -17.33 17.34
CA GLU A 62 -6.21 -15.94 17.35
C GLU A 62 -4.81 -15.75 17.97
N ASP A 63 -4.17 -16.83 18.41
CA ASP A 63 -2.78 -16.82 18.91
C ASP A 63 -1.96 -17.97 18.30
N GLU A 64 -0.65 -17.79 18.21
CA GLU A 64 0.32 -18.72 17.60
C GLU A 64 0.07 -19.12 16.12
N LYS A 65 -0.17 -18.13 15.25
CA LYS A 65 0.60 -18.07 13.99
C LYS A 65 1.85 -17.20 14.17
N MET A 66 2.64 -17.53 15.20
CA MET A 66 4.06 -17.17 15.22
C MET A 66 4.68 -17.78 13.96
N GLU A 67 5.10 -16.94 13.02
CA GLU A 67 5.93 -17.42 11.93
C GLU A 67 7.24 -17.93 12.53
N GLU A 68 7.68 -19.12 12.14
CA GLU A 68 8.82 -19.80 12.75
C GLU A 68 10.10 -19.01 12.42
N SER A 69 10.46 -18.07 13.31
CA SER A 69 11.27 -16.91 12.95
C SER A 69 12.63 -17.31 12.40
N VAL A 70 12.84 -16.98 11.12
CA VAL A 70 13.97 -17.49 10.35
C VAL A 70 15.27 -17.07 11.01
N ASP A 71 16.25 -17.98 11.04
CA ASP A 71 17.61 -17.66 11.50
C ASP A 71 18.20 -16.59 10.57
N PRO A 72 18.50 -15.38 11.09
CA PRO A 72 18.90 -14.26 10.26
C PRO A 72 20.26 -14.47 9.61
N ALA A 73 21.11 -15.35 10.14
CA ALA A 73 22.36 -15.71 9.49
C ALA A 73 22.13 -16.52 8.19
N LEU A 74 21.08 -17.35 8.14
CA LEU A 74 20.76 -18.18 6.97
C LEU A 74 20.27 -17.35 5.78
N VAL A 75 19.42 -16.35 6.03
CA VAL A 75 18.90 -15.43 4.99
C VAL A 75 19.75 -14.16 4.82
N LYS A 76 20.73 -13.94 5.72
CA LYS A 76 21.60 -12.75 5.79
C LYS A 76 20.80 -11.47 6.00
N ALA A 77 19.84 -11.52 6.92
CA ALA A 77 19.03 -10.37 7.28
C ALA A 77 19.91 -9.21 7.76
N ASN A 78 19.61 -8.02 7.27
CA ASN A 78 20.31 -6.80 7.63
C ASN A 78 19.33 -5.64 7.51
N GLU A 79 18.46 -5.53 8.48
CA GLU A 79 17.40 -4.52 8.51
C GLU A 79 17.95 -3.15 8.95
N LEU A 80 19.26 -3.04 9.20
CA LEU A 80 20.03 -1.79 9.30
C LEU A 80 20.76 -1.43 7.99
N GLY A 81 20.45 -2.11 6.88
CA GLY A 81 20.92 -1.79 5.54
C GLY A 81 20.18 -0.62 4.88
N GLU A 82 20.53 -0.35 3.62
CA GLU A 82 20.02 0.79 2.87
C GLU A 82 18.84 0.41 1.96
N VAL A 83 17.83 1.27 1.89
CA VAL A 83 16.61 1.08 1.09
C VAL A 83 16.66 1.97 -0.15
N MET A 84 16.27 1.42 -1.30
CA MET A 84 16.23 2.18 -2.56
C MET A 84 14.84 2.81 -2.73
N VAL A 85 14.77 4.15 -2.76
CA VAL A 85 13.55 4.89 -3.04
C VAL A 85 13.65 5.46 -4.46
N LEU A 86 12.97 4.82 -5.41
CA LEU A 86 13.08 5.12 -6.84
C LEU A 86 12.19 6.30 -7.23
N MET A 87 12.74 7.20 -8.04
CA MET A 87 12.09 8.40 -8.56
C MET A 87 11.97 8.31 -10.08
N TYR A 88 10.73 8.17 -10.55
CA TYR A 88 10.29 8.34 -11.93
C TYR A 88 9.57 9.69 -12.10
N HIS A 89 9.40 10.17 -13.33
CA HIS A 89 8.52 11.30 -13.66
C HIS A 89 7.57 10.84 -14.78
N HIS A 90 7.97 10.95 -16.06
CA HIS A 90 7.19 10.41 -17.17
C HIS A 90 7.55 8.95 -17.46
N ILE A 91 6.53 8.13 -17.80
CA ILE A 91 6.70 6.88 -18.54
C ILE A 91 6.24 7.12 -19.98
N ASP A 92 7.16 7.34 -20.94
CA ASP A 92 6.82 7.82 -22.30
C ASP A 92 7.93 7.54 -23.33
N GLU A 93 7.66 7.80 -24.61
CA GLU A 93 8.68 7.77 -25.67
C GLU A 93 9.02 9.16 -26.25
N PRO A 94 10.30 9.47 -26.55
CA PRO A 94 11.50 8.67 -26.28
C PRO A 94 12.06 8.88 -24.86
N GLU A 95 13.02 8.04 -24.45
CA GLU A 95 13.82 8.26 -23.24
C GLU A 95 14.50 9.65 -23.26
N ASP A 96 14.42 10.38 -22.14
CA ASP A 96 15.03 11.70 -21.91
C ASP A 96 15.41 11.82 -20.42
N THR A 97 16.07 12.90 -19.96
CA THR A 97 16.58 13.04 -18.58
C THR A 97 15.52 12.85 -17.47
N TRP A 98 14.23 12.99 -17.80
CA TRP A 98 13.07 12.77 -16.91
C TRP A 98 11.97 11.90 -17.55
N VAL A 99 12.30 11.13 -18.58
CA VAL A 99 11.36 10.26 -19.30
C VAL A 99 11.96 8.86 -19.41
N ARG A 100 11.26 7.87 -18.84
CA ARG A 100 11.59 6.45 -18.93
C ARG A 100 10.67 5.79 -19.97
N THR A 101 11.19 5.00 -20.92
CA THR A 101 10.27 4.32 -21.85
C THR A 101 9.49 3.19 -21.16
N PRO A 102 8.26 2.86 -21.64
CA PRO A 102 7.49 1.70 -21.15
C PRO A 102 8.30 0.41 -21.07
N ASP A 103 9.04 0.07 -22.15
CA ASP A 103 9.92 -1.11 -22.20
C ASP A 103 11.10 -1.04 -21.22
N ASN A 104 11.64 0.16 -20.95
CA ASN A 104 12.70 0.34 -19.97
C ASN A 104 12.17 0.24 -18.53
N PHE A 105 10.96 0.75 -18.26
CA PHE A 105 10.32 0.61 -16.94
C PHE A 105 9.95 -0.86 -16.65
N ARG A 106 9.43 -1.59 -17.64
CA ARG A 106 9.25 -3.06 -17.55
C ARG A 106 10.56 -3.79 -17.24
N ARG A 107 11.69 -3.39 -17.84
CA ARG A 107 13.02 -3.92 -17.48
C ARG A 107 13.40 -3.60 -16.04
N ASP A 108 13.13 -2.37 -15.58
CA ASP A 108 13.47 -1.97 -14.21
C ASP A 108 12.71 -2.81 -13.17
N LEU A 109 11.41 -3.08 -13.39
CA LEU A 109 10.62 -3.99 -12.54
C LEU A 109 11.18 -5.42 -12.57
N GLN A 110 11.52 -5.96 -13.75
CA GLN A 110 12.13 -7.30 -13.87
C GLN A 110 13.48 -7.39 -13.15
N GLU A 111 14.38 -6.41 -13.33
CA GLU A 111 15.69 -6.39 -12.67
C GLU A 111 15.57 -6.23 -11.15
N LEU A 112 14.57 -5.49 -10.66
CA LEU A 112 14.24 -5.48 -9.23
C LEU A 112 13.75 -6.86 -8.75
N TYR A 113 12.79 -7.44 -9.46
CA TYR A 113 12.18 -8.74 -9.11
C TYR A 113 13.22 -9.87 -9.07
N ASP A 114 14.01 -10.02 -10.15
CA ASP A 114 15.03 -11.06 -10.33
C ASP A 114 16.17 -10.94 -9.31
N ARG A 115 16.48 -9.71 -8.88
CA ARG A 115 17.47 -9.44 -7.82
C ARG A 115 16.89 -9.61 -6.42
N GLY A 116 15.61 -9.94 -6.28
CA GLY A 116 14.93 -10.12 -5.00
C GLY A 116 14.69 -8.82 -4.24
N PHE A 117 14.31 -7.76 -4.96
CA PHE A 117 13.65 -6.59 -4.38
C PHE A 117 12.13 -6.75 -4.43
N ARG A 118 11.42 -6.18 -3.46
CA ARG A 118 9.96 -6.19 -3.36
C ARG A 118 9.44 -4.79 -3.02
N PRO A 119 8.42 -4.28 -3.74
CA PRO A 119 7.79 -3.03 -3.40
C PRO A 119 7.24 -3.03 -1.97
N VAL A 120 7.34 -1.89 -1.30
CA VAL A 120 6.69 -1.59 -0.01
C VAL A 120 6.16 -0.16 -0.06
N SER A 121 5.09 0.12 0.68
CA SER A 121 4.53 1.46 0.77
C SER A 121 5.57 2.45 1.30
N LEU A 122 5.39 3.73 0.95
CA LEU A 122 6.26 4.78 1.47
C LEU A 122 6.00 5.02 2.97
N GLU A 123 4.77 4.78 3.43
CA GLU A 123 4.43 4.84 4.86
C GLU A 123 5.14 3.74 5.65
N ASP A 124 5.08 2.47 5.23
CA ASP A 124 5.74 1.35 5.94
C ASP A 124 7.26 1.52 5.99
N TYR A 125 7.85 2.04 4.91
CA TYR A 125 9.26 2.41 4.90
C TYR A 125 9.57 3.56 5.87
N ALA A 126 8.74 4.60 5.94
CA ALA A 126 8.93 5.73 6.85
C ALA A 126 8.66 5.40 8.32
N THR A 127 7.76 4.45 8.58
CA THR A 127 7.27 4.04 9.91
C THR A 127 7.87 2.72 10.42
N GLY A 128 8.71 2.04 9.64
CA GLY A 128 9.37 0.80 10.03
C GLY A 128 8.46 -0.43 10.08
N ASN A 129 7.30 -0.38 9.42
CA ASN A 129 6.31 -1.47 9.36
C ASN A 129 6.51 -2.41 8.16
N ILE A 130 7.74 -2.47 7.63
CA ILE A 130 8.14 -3.31 6.48
C ILE A 130 7.79 -4.78 6.74
N GLU A 131 6.91 -5.35 5.92
CA GLU A 131 6.52 -6.76 5.93
C GLU A 131 6.76 -7.37 4.54
N ILE A 132 7.91 -8.04 4.37
CA ILE A 132 8.30 -8.77 3.15
C ILE A 132 8.97 -10.09 3.50
N ASP A 133 8.89 -11.07 2.60
CA ASP A 133 9.46 -12.41 2.81
C ASP A 133 10.96 -12.40 3.23
N PRO A 134 11.40 -13.36 4.05
CA PRO A 134 12.76 -13.41 4.58
C PRO A 134 13.82 -13.56 3.47
N GLY A 135 14.82 -12.68 3.49
CA GLY A 135 15.88 -12.62 2.47
C GLY A 135 15.58 -11.71 1.27
N TYR A 136 14.36 -11.18 1.14
CA TYR A 136 14.03 -10.12 0.18
C TYR A 136 14.43 -8.74 0.70
N LYS A 137 14.35 -7.75 -0.20
CA LYS A 137 14.85 -6.38 0.02
C LYS A 137 13.76 -5.36 -0.33
N PRO A 138 13.43 -4.38 0.52
CA PRO A 138 12.43 -3.37 0.19
C PRO A 138 12.95 -2.43 -0.91
N VAL A 139 12.04 -2.03 -1.80
CA VAL A 139 12.19 -0.89 -2.71
C VAL A 139 10.91 -0.06 -2.63
N VAL A 140 11.02 1.26 -2.66
CA VAL A 140 9.85 2.15 -2.71
C VAL A 140 9.77 2.77 -4.10
N LEU A 141 8.62 2.73 -4.74
CA LEU A 141 8.40 3.26 -6.09
C LEU A 141 7.67 4.61 -6.01
N THR A 142 8.26 5.67 -6.57
CA THR A 142 7.67 7.03 -6.54
C THR A 142 7.63 7.68 -7.92
N PHE A 143 6.52 8.35 -8.23
CA PHE A 143 6.26 9.03 -9.50
C PHE A 143 5.88 10.49 -9.22
N ASP A 144 6.68 11.45 -9.70
CA ASP A 144 6.40 12.89 -9.53
C ASP A 144 5.49 13.45 -10.65
N ASP A 145 5.07 14.72 -10.51
CA ASP A 145 4.13 15.48 -11.36
C ASP A 145 2.68 14.96 -11.43
N GLY A 146 2.46 13.64 -11.48
CA GLY A 146 1.13 13.06 -11.73
C GLY A 146 0.66 13.25 -13.18
N ARG A 147 1.52 12.92 -14.14
CA ARG A 147 1.31 13.05 -15.60
C ARG A 147 0.26 12.08 -16.13
N GLN A 148 -0.31 12.39 -17.30
CA GLN A 148 -1.23 11.47 -17.98
C GLN A 148 -0.63 10.08 -18.14
N ASN A 149 0.66 9.99 -18.49
CA ASN A 149 1.34 8.71 -18.72
C ASN A 149 1.73 7.96 -17.43
N ASN A 150 1.54 8.53 -16.24
CA ASN A 150 1.59 7.75 -15.00
C ASN A 150 0.35 6.88 -14.84
N PHE A 151 -0.82 7.38 -15.22
CA PHE A 151 -2.06 6.62 -15.24
C PHE A 151 -2.92 7.12 -16.40
N ASN A 152 -2.84 6.46 -17.54
CA ASN A 152 -3.64 6.82 -18.72
C ASN A 152 -4.83 5.87 -18.88
N MET A 153 -5.96 6.40 -19.31
CA MET A 153 -7.13 5.61 -19.73
C MET A 153 -7.33 5.82 -21.23
N ILE A 154 -7.64 4.75 -21.95
CA ILE A 154 -7.85 4.74 -23.42
C ILE A 154 -9.20 4.09 -23.77
N GLU A 155 -9.79 4.48 -24.89
CA GLU A 155 -10.98 3.81 -25.44
C GLU A 155 -10.55 2.65 -26.34
N ASN A 156 -11.09 1.46 -26.08
CA ASN A 156 -10.78 0.24 -26.81
C ASN A 156 -11.60 0.09 -28.11
N SER A 157 -11.45 -1.04 -28.82
CA SER A 157 -12.09 -1.24 -30.14
C SER A 157 -13.62 -1.23 -30.11
N ASP A 158 -14.22 -1.48 -28.95
CA ASP A 158 -15.68 -1.52 -28.75
C ASP A 158 -16.20 -0.23 -28.08
N GLY A 159 -15.30 0.69 -27.72
CA GLY A 159 -15.63 1.99 -27.12
C GLY A 159 -15.77 1.96 -25.59
N GLU A 160 -15.19 0.96 -24.94
CA GLU A 160 -15.11 0.86 -23.48
C GLU A 160 -13.75 1.42 -23.00
N TRP A 161 -13.70 1.99 -21.78
CA TRP A 161 -12.47 2.54 -21.22
C TRP A 161 -11.64 1.43 -20.55
N GLU A 162 -10.38 1.33 -20.92
CA GLU A 162 -9.39 0.44 -20.31
C GLU A 162 -8.14 1.22 -19.88
N ILE A 163 -7.35 0.65 -18.96
CA ILE A 163 -6.08 1.22 -18.53
C ILE A 163 -5.08 1.05 -19.68
N ASP A 164 -4.32 2.10 -19.97
CA ASP A 164 -3.24 2.04 -20.93
C ASP A 164 -2.08 1.20 -20.37
N SER A 165 -1.85 0.03 -20.99
CA SER A 165 -0.79 -0.92 -20.61
C SER A 165 0.63 -0.36 -20.74
N ASP A 166 0.84 0.75 -21.46
CA ASP A 166 2.13 1.46 -21.52
C ASP A 166 2.26 2.59 -20.48
N SER A 167 1.20 2.90 -19.72
CA SER A 167 1.25 3.85 -18.59
C SER A 167 1.80 3.18 -17.31
N ALA A 168 2.31 3.98 -16.36
CA ALA A 168 2.94 3.42 -15.15
C ALA A 168 2.01 2.50 -14.34
N VAL A 169 0.76 2.92 -14.11
CA VAL A 169 -0.28 2.12 -13.43
C VAL A 169 -0.63 0.86 -14.23
N GLY A 170 -0.69 0.93 -15.56
CA GLY A 170 -0.90 -0.24 -16.41
C GLY A 170 0.22 -1.27 -16.25
N ILE A 171 1.48 -0.82 -16.42
CA ILE A 171 2.67 -1.67 -16.29
C ILE A 171 2.79 -2.28 -14.88
N LEU A 172 2.49 -1.52 -13.83
CA LEU A 172 2.50 -2.02 -12.45
C LEU A 172 1.41 -3.07 -12.21
N THR A 173 0.19 -2.86 -12.74
CA THR A 173 -0.93 -3.80 -12.63
C THR A 173 -0.61 -5.09 -13.40
N ASP A 174 -0.21 -4.98 -14.67
CA ASP A 174 0.20 -6.11 -15.51
C ASP A 174 1.32 -6.94 -14.85
N PHE A 175 2.34 -6.27 -14.30
CA PHE A 175 3.47 -6.94 -13.66
C PHE A 175 3.06 -7.62 -12.34
N HIS A 176 2.13 -7.04 -11.57
CA HIS A 176 1.57 -7.67 -10.37
C HIS A 176 0.70 -8.90 -10.70
N GLU A 177 -0.09 -8.86 -11.79
CA GLU A 177 -0.87 -10.02 -12.24
C GLU A 177 0.04 -11.19 -12.70
N GLU A 178 1.16 -10.90 -13.37
CA GLU A 178 2.16 -11.92 -13.73
C GLU A 178 3.04 -12.37 -12.54
N HIS A 179 3.25 -11.48 -11.55
CA HIS A 179 4.07 -11.71 -10.35
C HIS A 179 3.34 -11.33 -9.05
N PRO A 180 2.39 -12.16 -8.55
CA PRO A 180 1.63 -11.84 -7.34
C PRO A 180 2.45 -11.74 -6.05
N ASP A 181 3.70 -12.24 -6.06
CA ASP A 181 4.67 -12.07 -4.97
C ASP A 181 5.48 -10.77 -5.08
N PHE A 182 5.13 -9.86 -5.99
CA PHE A 182 5.63 -8.49 -6.11
C PHE A 182 4.45 -7.52 -5.86
N PRO A 183 4.29 -7.00 -4.63
CA PRO A 183 3.15 -6.15 -4.26
C PRO A 183 2.95 -4.91 -5.15
N LEU A 184 1.71 -4.47 -5.28
CA LEU A 184 1.31 -3.32 -6.10
C LEU A 184 1.53 -1.98 -5.36
N GLU A 185 2.74 -1.78 -4.83
CA GLU A 185 3.07 -0.63 -3.97
C GLU A 185 3.77 0.49 -4.76
N ALA A 186 3.15 1.68 -4.84
CA ALA A 186 3.72 2.86 -5.47
C ALA A 186 3.07 4.15 -4.98
N THR A 187 3.84 5.23 -4.84
CA THR A 187 3.33 6.57 -4.49
C THR A 187 3.34 7.52 -5.70
N PHE A 188 2.17 8.07 -6.04
CA PHE A 188 1.99 9.06 -7.08
C PHE A 188 1.90 10.47 -6.49
N PHE A 189 3.00 11.23 -6.59
CA PHE A 189 3.11 12.60 -6.13
C PHE A 189 2.48 13.57 -7.14
N ILE A 190 1.23 13.95 -6.90
CA ILE A 190 0.41 14.75 -7.83
C ILE A 190 0.54 16.27 -7.59
N ASN A 191 0.23 17.06 -8.63
CA ASN A 191 -0.01 18.50 -8.51
C ASN A 191 -1.50 18.86 -8.46
N GLY A 192 -1.80 20.12 -8.13
CA GLY A 192 -3.16 20.65 -8.14
C GLY A 192 -3.72 20.93 -9.53
N GLY A 193 -5.04 20.83 -9.68
CA GLY A 193 -5.75 21.09 -10.94
C GLY A 193 -6.40 19.84 -11.52
N THR A 194 -5.68 19.13 -12.39
CA THR A 194 -6.18 17.90 -13.03
C THR A 194 -5.11 16.81 -12.99
N PRO A 195 -5.03 16.05 -11.89
CA PRO A 195 -4.14 14.89 -11.79
C PRO A 195 -4.36 13.92 -12.96
N PHE A 196 -3.27 13.40 -13.51
CA PHE A 196 -3.26 12.48 -14.65
C PHE A 196 -3.99 13.02 -15.91
N GLU A 197 -4.07 14.35 -16.02
CA GLU A 197 -4.46 15.21 -17.16
C GLU A 197 -5.78 14.87 -17.92
N GLN A 198 -6.61 13.96 -17.40
CA GLN A 198 -7.92 13.57 -17.96
C GLN A 198 -9.07 14.04 -17.04
N GLU A 199 -9.56 15.27 -17.28
CA GLU A 199 -10.52 16.00 -16.42
C GLU A 199 -11.76 15.19 -15.98
N GLY A 200 -12.36 14.42 -16.89
CA GLY A 200 -13.55 13.62 -16.59
C GLY A 200 -13.31 12.31 -15.81
N LEU A 201 -12.06 12.00 -15.46
CA LEU A 201 -11.64 10.73 -14.85
C LEU A 201 -10.85 10.89 -13.54
N VAL A 202 -10.69 12.12 -13.01
CA VAL A 202 -9.91 12.38 -11.79
C VAL A 202 -10.43 11.58 -10.59
N GLU A 203 -11.73 11.63 -10.33
CA GLU A 203 -12.40 10.88 -9.25
C GLU A 203 -12.12 9.37 -9.36
N TYR A 204 -12.33 8.79 -10.56
CA TYR A 204 -12.05 7.39 -10.85
C TYR A 204 -10.58 7.01 -10.59
N LYS A 205 -9.62 7.81 -11.07
CA LYS A 205 -8.19 7.50 -10.94
C LYS A 205 -7.69 7.60 -9.50
N LEU A 206 -8.16 8.58 -8.74
CA LEU A 206 -7.77 8.73 -7.33
C LEU A 206 -8.35 7.58 -6.48
N ASN A 207 -9.61 7.19 -6.72
CA ASN A 207 -10.18 6.01 -6.06
C ASN A 207 -9.43 4.73 -6.48
N TYR A 208 -9.20 4.49 -7.78
CA TYR A 208 -8.48 3.29 -8.26
C TYR A 208 -7.09 3.14 -7.65
N ILE A 209 -6.32 4.22 -7.50
CA ILE A 209 -5.00 4.17 -6.86
C ILE A 209 -5.11 3.60 -5.44
N VAL A 210 -5.98 4.18 -4.61
CA VAL A 210 -6.16 3.74 -3.20
C VAL A 210 -6.84 2.38 -3.10
N ASP A 211 -7.86 2.10 -3.94
CA ASP A 211 -8.57 0.82 -4.01
C ASP A 211 -7.67 -0.35 -4.46
N GLN A 212 -6.49 -0.09 -5.02
CA GLN A 212 -5.49 -1.09 -5.39
C GLN A 212 -4.27 -1.14 -4.45
N GLY A 213 -4.27 -0.37 -3.35
CA GLY A 213 -3.16 -0.33 -2.40
C GLY A 213 -2.00 0.58 -2.78
N MET A 214 -2.18 1.48 -3.77
CA MET A 214 -1.19 2.50 -4.13
C MET A 214 -1.49 3.84 -3.45
N ASP A 215 -0.46 4.66 -3.26
CA ASP A 215 -0.54 5.94 -2.54
C ASP A 215 -0.72 7.15 -3.47
N ILE A 216 -1.37 8.18 -2.93
CA ILE A 216 -1.38 9.55 -3.48
C ILE A 216 -0.50 10.42 -2.57
N GLY A 217 0.49 11.09 -3.16
CA GLY A 217 1.41 11.97 -2.44
C GLY A 217 1.27 13.44 -2.85
N ASN A 218 1.73 14.33 -1.97
CA ASN A 218 1.76 15.77 -2.18
C ASN A 218 2.97 16.19 -3.03
N HIS A 219 2.77 16.83 -4.20
CA HIS A 219 3.84 17.51 -4.95
C HIS A 219 3.67 19.03 -5.01
N SER A 220 2.96 19.61 -4.05
CA SER A 220 2.42 20.98 -4.02
C SER A 220 1.38 21.32 -5.10
N TYR A 221 0.50 22.26 -4.78
CA TYR A 221 -0.62 22.65 -5.65
C TYR A 221 -0.16 23.26 -6.99
N THR A 222 0.98 23.97 -7.05
CA THR A 222 1.47 24.65 -8.27
C THR A 222 2.88 24.24 -8.73
N HIS A 223 3.43 23.12 -8.22
CA HIS A 223 4.84 22.73 -8.41
C HIS A 223 5.80 23.89 -8.01
N ALA A 224 5.57 24.46 -6.83
CA ALA A 224 6.25 25.68 -6.38
C ALA A 224 7.66 25.40 -5.84
N ASN A 225 8.62 26.28 -6.16
CA ASN A 225 9.96 26.20 -5.58
C ASN A 225 9.99 26.87 -4.19
N PHE A 226 10.21 26.08 -3.13
CA PHE A 226 9.99 26.50 -1.74
C PHE A 226 11.03 27.49 -1.18
N ASN A 227 12.19 27.65 -1.84
CA ASN A 227 13.36 28.42 -1.38
C ASN A 227 13.08 29.81 -0.78
N ASN A 228 12.04 30.51 -1.22
CA ASN A 228 11.74 31.88 -0.78
C ASN A 228 10.22 32.13 -0.60
N LEU A 229 9.44 31.08 -0.27
CA LEU A 229 8.02 31.23 0.07
C LEU A 229 7.85 31.76 1.51
N SER A 230 6.68 32.35 1.80
CA SER A 230 6.24 32.66 3.16
C SER A 230 5.52 31.46 3.78
N ALA A 231 5.39 31.43 5.11
CA ALA A 231 4.57 30.43 5.83
C ALA A 231 3.13 30.30 5.27
N GLU A 232 2.49 31.43 4.97
CA GLU A 232 1.17 31.51 4.33
C GLU A 232 1.17 30.83 2.95
N LYS A 233 2.19 31.11 2.13
CA LYS A 233 2.25 30.55 0.77
C LYS A 233 2.68 29.08 0.76
N LEU A 234 3.49 28.63 1.72
CA LEU A 234 3.88 27.23 1.85
C LEU A 234 2.71 26.35 2.31
N GLN A 235 1.97 26.78 3.34
CA GLN A 235 0.74 26.09 3.76
C GLN A 235 -0.34 26.10 2.67
N TYR A 236 -0.47 27.19 1.91
CA TYR A 236 -1.31 27.21 0.69
C TYR A 236 -0.87 26.14 -0.32
N GLU A 237 0.43 26.00 -0.58
CA GLU A 237 0.91 25.06 -1.59
C GLU A 237 0.71 23.59 -1.18
N LEU A 238 0.86 23.27 0.11
CA LEU A 238 0.71 21.91 0.62
C LEU A 238 -0.74 21.58 0.98
N GLY A 239 -1.35 22.37 1.86
CA GLY A 239 -2.71 22.15 2.37
C GLY A 239 -3.81 22.37 1.33
N ARG A 240 -3.62 23.23 0.30
CA ARG A 240 -4.62 23.31 -0.77
C ARG A 240 -4.67 22.06 -1.64
N LEU A 241 -3.54 21.36 -1.82
CA LEU A 241 -3.54 20.08 -2.53
C LEU A 241 -4.21 19.00 -1.70
N ASN A 242 -3.92 18.93 -0.39
CA ASN A 242 -4.61 18.06 0.56
C ASN A 242 -6.14 18.24 0.49
N ASN A 243 -6.61 19.47 0.61
CA ASN A 243 -8.04 19.77 0.58
C ASN A 243 -8.69 19.43 -0.78
N MET A 244 -7.93 19.47 -1.89
CA MET A 244 -8.38 19.05 -3.21
C MET A 244 -8.50 17.52 -3.34
N VAL A 245 -7.63 16.74 -2.68
CA VAL A 245 -7.75 15.27 -2.63
C VAL A 245 -8.95 14.87 -1.78
N LEU A 246 -9.16 15.53 -0.63
CA LEU A 246 -10.32 15.32 0.25
C LEU A 246 -11.68 15.67 -0.39
N GLU A 247 -11.71 16.42 -1.51
CA GLU A 247 -12.93 16.62 -2.31
C GLU A 247 -13.36 15.33 -3.06
N TYR A 248 -12.44 14.39 -3.32
CA TYR A 248 -12.68 13.11 -3.98
C TYR A 248 -12.57 11.89 -3.04
N LEU A 249 -11.71 11.99 -2.03
CA LEU A 249 -11.40 10.91 -1.07
C LEU A 249 -11.48 11.45 0.37
N PRO A 250 -12.69 11.62 0.95
CA PRO A 250 -12.87 12.35 2.21
C PRO A 250 -12.22 11.71 3.44
N ASP A 251 -11.93 10.40 3.37
CA ASP A 251 -11.35 9.59 4.45
C ASP A 251 -9.89 9.19 4.18
N TYR A 252 -9.22 9.73 3.14
CA TYR A 252 -7.81 9.40 2.81
C TYR A 252 -6.83 10.41 3.42
N GLU A 253 -5.84 9.92 4.17
CA GLU A 253 -4.80 10.72 4.82
C GLU A 253 -3.57 10.86 3.90
N MET A 254 -3.56 11.89 3.05
CA MET A 254 -2.45 12.16 2.11
C MET A 254 -1.19 12.68 2.86
N ASN A 255 -0.44 11.76 3.45
CA ASN A 255 0.59 12.01 4.47
C ASN A 255 2.05 11.99 3.98
N THR A 256 2.29 12.08 2.67
CA THR A 256 3.65 12.09 2.09
C THR A 256 3.89 13.29 1.17
N LEU A 257 5.13 13.80 1.12
CA LEU A 257 5.50 14.98 0.32
C LEU A 257 6.81 14.78 -0.46
N ALA A 258 6.75 14.80 -1.79
CA ALA A 258 7.94 14.95 -2.63
C ALA A 258 8.21 16.44 -2.87
N LEU A 259 9.41 16.92 -2.54
CA LEU A 259 9.77 18.34 -2.66
C LEU A 259 9.98 18.73 -4.14
N PRO A 260 9.22 19.68 -4.70
CA PRO A 260 9.43 20.16 -6.07
C PRO A 260 10.85 20.70 -6.25
N PHE A 261 11.55 20.22 -7.27
CA PHE A 261 12.98 20.50 -7.51
C PHE A 261 13.92 20.13 -6.33
N GLY A 262 13.50 19.29 -5.39
CA GLY A 262 14.21 19.05 -4.12
C GLY A 262 14.30 20.29 -3.23
N SER A 263 13.45 21.30 -3.45
CA SER A 263 13.60 22.60 -2.80
C SER A 263 12.97 22.66 -1.41
N ARG A 264 13.76 23.05 -0.42
CA ARG A 264 13.30 23.41 0.94
C ARG A 264 13.23 24.93 1.10
N PRO A 265 12.48 25.45 2.09
CA PRO A 265 12.64 26.83 2.55
C PRO A 265 14.09 27.12 2.95
N LYS A 266 14.56 28.35 2.75
CA LYS A 266 15.87 28.81 3.27
C LYS A 266 15.83 29.26 4.72
N ASP A 267 14.63 29.52 5.22
CA ASP A 267 14.39 29.93 6.59
C ASP A 267 14.09 28.68 7.42
N GLU A 268 14.93 28.42 8.43
CA GLU A 268 14.78 27.23 9.28
C GLU A 268 13.49 27.29 10.12
N GLU A 269 12.97 28.50 10.42
CA GLU A 269 11.67 28.70 11.07
C GLU A 269 10.48 28.25 10.19
N LEU A 270 10.70 27.98 8.90
CA LEU A 270 9.67 27.51 7.97
C LEU A 270 9.75 26.01 7.64
N MET A 271 10.74 25.28 8.18
CA MET A 271 10.91 23.85 7.91
C MET A 271 9.76 23.00 8.50
N ASP A 272 9.20 23.41 9.64
CA ASP A 272 8.09 22.70 10.29
C ASP A 272 6.84 22.63 9.40
N TYR A 273 6.62 23.65 8.56
CA TYR A 273 5.51 23.66 7.59
C TYR A 273 5.64 22.63 6.46
N LEU A 274 6.80 21.99 6.28
CA LEU A 274 6.92 20.81 5.41
C LEU A 274 6.37 19.54 6.09
N HIS A 275 6.41 19.48 7.42
CA HIS A 275 5.86 18.39 8.21
C HIS A 275 4.38 18.63 8.54
N GLN A 276 3.98 19.79 9.06
CA GLN A 276 2.60 20.02 9.52
C GLN A 276 2.11 21.44 9.24
N GLY A 277 0.80 21.63 9.04
CA GLY A 277 0.22 22.96 8.88
C GLY A 277 -1.30 22.96 8.72
N GLU A 278 -1.88 24.14 8.50
CA GLU A 278 -3.32 24.31 8.26
C GLU A 278 -3.58 25.15 7.00
N TYR A 279 -4.58 24.76 6.21
CA TYR A 279 -5.08 25.57 5.09
C TYR A 279 -6.61 25.52 5.01
N ASP A 280 -7.25 26.70 4.91
CA ASP A 280 -8.71 26.91 4.91
C ASP A 280 -9.47 26.15 6.03
N GLY A 281 -8.83 25.93 7.19
CA GLY A 281 -9.42 25.27 8.37
C GLY A 281 -9.26 23.75 8.41
N ILE A 282 -8.49 23.17 7.50
CA ILE A 282 -8.14 21.74 7.46
C ILE A 282 -6.63 21.61 7.71
N ALA A 283 -6.25 20.69 8.60
CA ALA A 283 -4.84 20.38 8.88
C ALA A 283 -4.26 19.43 7.83
N TYR A 284 -2.95 19.46 7.65
CA TYR A 284 -2.18 18.43 6.96
C TYR A 284 -0.97 18.05 7.82
N GLU A 285 -0.59 16.78 7.76
CA GLU A 285 0.65 16.25 8.34
C GLU A 285 1.32 15.35 7.30
N ASN A 286 2.62 15.52 7.09
CA ASN A 286 3.46 14.68 6.26
C ASN A 286 4.40 13.89 7.18
N ILE A 287 4.26 12.57 7.22
CA ILE A 287 5.18 11.67 7.93
C ILE A 287 6.50 11.52 7.16
N ALA A 288 6.44 11.58 5.83
CA ALA A 288 7.59 11.44 4.93
C ALA A 288 7.76 12.69 4.04
N VAL A 289 9.00 13.21 3.94
CA VAL A 289 9.36 14.33 3.04
C VAL A 289 10.61 13.98 2.23
N LEU A 290 10.44 13.89 0.93
CA LEU A 290 11.39 13.27 -0.01
C LEU A 290 12.14 14.32 -0.82
N GLU A 291 13.44 14.09 -0.97
CA GLU A 291 14.36 14.92 -1.76
C GLU A 291 14.47 14.39 -3.21
N VAL A 292 15.53 14.80 -3.92
CA VAL A 292 15.79 14.38 -5.32
C VAL A 292 16.79 13.22 -5.39
N GLY A 293 17.05 12.74 -6.62
CA GLY A 293 18.00 11.68 -6.91
C GLY A 293 19.42 11.97 -6.39
N TRP A 294 19.94 11.08 -5.54
CA TRP A 294 21.31 11.08 -5.03
C TRP A 294 21.82 9.68 -4.66
N ASP A 295 21.16 8.91 -3.78
CA ASP A 295 21.55 7.54 -3.38
C ASP A 295 20.43 6.79 -2.63
N PRO A 296 20.58 5.46 -2.39
CA PRO A 296 19.78 4.73 -1.41
C PRO A 296 19.88 5.36 -0.02
N TYR A 297 18.77 5.35 0.69
CA TYR A 297 18.65 5.99 1.99
C TYR A 297 18.76 4.98 3.14
N LEU A 298 18.86 5.49 4.37
CA LEU A 298 19.07 4.66 5.56
C LEU A 298 17.81 3.83 5.86
N SER A 299 17.99 2.70 6.53
CA SER A 299 16.88 1.97 7.19
C SER A 299 16.12 2.87 8.18
N PRO A 300 14.79 2.71 8.34
CA PRO A 300 14.03 3.35 9.42
C PRO A 300 14.56 3.04 10.82
N PHE A 301 15.28 1.93 10.98
CA PHE A 301 15.85 1.48 12.25
C PHE A 301 17.23 2.11 12.56
N HIS A 302 17.78 2.97 11.71
CA HIS A 302 19.11 3.58 11.88
C HIS A 302 19.06 4.90 12.68
N GLU A 303 19.97 5.10 13.65
CA GLU A 303 20.11 6.32 14.49
C GLU A 303 20.23 7.68 13.76
N ASN A 304 20.47 7.69 12.45
CA ASN A 304 20.53 8.90 11.63
C ASN A 304 19.40 8.99 10.59
N PHE A 305 18.42 8.07 10.63
CA PHE A 305 17.25 8.12 9.78
C PHE A 305 16.46 9.40 10.04
N ASN A 306 15.89 9.98 8.99
CA ASN A 306 15.02 11.14 9.10
C ASN A 306 13.97 11.06 7.99
N PRO A 307 12.71 10.68 8.31
CA PRO A 307 11.69 10.48 7.28
C PRO A 307 11.35 11.80 6.57
N LEU A 308 11.60 12.95 7.21
CA LEU A 308 11.45 14.28 6.63
C LEU A 308 12.62 14.70 5.70
N LYS A 309 13.58 13.78 5.43
CA LYS A 309 14.78 13.99 4.56
C LYS A 309 15.17 12.75 3.75
N ILE A 310 14.19 11.93 3.34
CA ILE A 310 14.44 10.72 2.53
C ILE A 310 15.04 11.12 1.19
N ARG A 311 16.27 10.67 0.90
CA ARG A 311 16.90 10.83 -0.41
C ARG A 311 16.40 9.74 -1.36
N ARG A 312 16.34 10.06 -2.66
CA ARG A 312 15.84 9.14 -3.70
C ARG A 312 16.97 8.72 -4.65
N VAL A 313 16.68 7.78 -5.54
CA VAL A 313 17.52 7.38 -6.69
C VAL A 313 16.73 7.67 -7.96
N ARG A 314 17.32 8.33 -8.97
CA ARG A 314 16.62 8.50 -10.26
C ARG A 314 16.62 7.17 -11.02
N ALA A 315 15.43 6.75 -11.44
CA ALA A 315 15.24 5.49 -12.16
C ALA A 315 15.48 5.65 -13.68
N SER A 316 16.74 5.89 -14.04
CA SER A 316 17.23 5.89 -15.43
C SER A 316 18.76 5.72 -15.42
N GLU A 317 19.37 5.39 -16.56
CA GLU A 317 20.83 5.43 -16.77
C GLU A 317 21.29 6.77 -17.41
N MET A 318 20.35 7.66 -17.78
CA MET A 318 20.66 8.89 -18.52
C MET A 318 20.99 10.06 -17.59
N ASP A 319 22.10 10.77 -17.87
CA ASP A 319 22.59 11.96 -17.14
C ASP A 319 22.64 11.82 -15.60
N VAL A 320 22.80 10.60 -15.08
CA VAL A 320 22.74 10.31 -13.63
C VAL A 320 24.07 10.46 -12.90
N ASP A 321 25.15 10.92 -13.55
CA ASP A 321 26.48 11.12 -12.96
C ASP A 321 27.06 9.92 -12.16
N GLY A 322 26.57 8.70 -12.42
CA GLY A 322 26.95 7.46 -11.73
C GLY A 322 26.15 7.16 -10.45
N VAL A 323 24.95 7.75 -10.30
CA VAL A 323 24.04 7.49 -9.17
C VAL A 323 22.61 7.10 -9.59
N GLY A 324 22.45 6.46 -10.74
CA GLY A 324 21.18 5.92 -11.21
C GLY A 324 20.86 4.54 -10.62
N ILE A 325 19.66 4.03 -10.91
CA ILE A 325 19.19 2.71 -10.45
C ILE A 325 20.20 1.58 -10.70
N TYR A 326 20.74 1.45 -11.92
CA TYR A 326 21.71 0.39 -12.24
C TYR A 326 23.10 0.59 -11.60
N ASP A 327 23.51 1.83 -11.32
CA ASP A 327 24.74 2.11 -10.57
C ASP A 327 24.60 1.57 -9.14
N TRP A 328 23.46 1.84 -8.49
CA TRP A 328 23.20 1.38 -7.12
C TRP A 328 22.93 -0.11 -7.02
N LEU A 329 22.24 -0.73 -7.99
CA LEU A 329 22.16 -2.19 -8.09
C LEU A 329 23.55 -2.83 -8.22
N GLY A 330 24.45 -2.24 -9.02
CA GLY A 330 25.84 -2.67 -9.12
C GLY A 330 26.66 -2.44 -7.83
N HIS A 331 26.38 -1.37 -7.09
CA HIS A 331 27.01 -1.12 -5.78
C HIS A 331 26.55 -2.10 -4.70
N PHE A 332 25.29 -2.54 -4.71
CA PHE A 332 24.83 -3.62 -3.84
C PHE A 332 25.38 -4.99 -4.26
N GLU A 333 25.37 -5.32 -5.56
CA GLU A 333 25.90 -6.60 -6.08
C GLU A 333 27.41 -6.77 -5.80
N SER A 334 28.17 -5.68 -5.85
CA SER A 334 29.61 -5.67 -5.52
C SER A 334 29.93 -5.55 -4.02
N GLY A 335 28.93 -5.38 -3.15
CA GLY A 335 29.13 -5.15 -1.71
C GLY A 335 29.77 -3.80 -1.37
N ALA A 336 29.76 -2.83 -2.29
CA ALA A 336 30.26 -1.47 -2.08
C ALA A 336 29.28 -0.59 -1.27
N ARG A 337 28.00 -0.94 -1.30
CA ARG A 337 26.92 -0.50 -0.41
C ARG A 337 26.25 -1.76 0.18
N THR A 338 25.50 -1.65 1.28
CA THR A 338 24.81 -2.81 1.88
C THR A 338 23.30 -2.57 1.89
N PRO A 339 22.50 -3.34 1.13
CA PRO A 339 21.06 -3.15 1.11
C PRO A 339 20.43 -3.61 2.42
N TYR A 340 19.23 -3.11 2.70
CA TYR A 340 18.32 -3.71 3.67
C TYR A 340 17.95 -5.12 3.17
N VAL A 341 17.95 -6.12 4.07
CA VAL A 341 17.47 -7.48 3.80
C VAL A 341 16.59 -7.90 4.98
N SER A 342 15.35 -8.35 4.76
CA SER A 342 14.45 -8.67 5.88
C SER A 342 14.69 -10.05 6.50
N ASP A 343 14.36 -10.20 7.79
CA ASP A 343 14.24 -11.51 8.47
C ASP A 343 12.85 -12.15 8.36
N GLY A 344 11.90 -11.44 7.73
CA GLY A 344 10.53 -11.89 7.49
C GLY A 344 9.51 -11.46 8.56
N SER A 345 9.91 -10.75 9.62
CA SER A 345 9.02 -10.45 10.74
C SER A 345 9.00 -8.97 11.12
N LYS A 346 7.78 -8.38 11.09
CA LYS A 346 7.54 -7.01 11.57
C LYS A 346 7.77 -6.80 13.07
N GLU A 347 7.83 -7.86 13.87
CA GLU A 347 8.06 -7.78 15.33
C GLU A 347 9.55 -7.81 15.71
N THR A 348 10.45 -7.90 14.73
CA THR A 348 11.90 -8.03 14.92
C THR A 348 12.68 -6.90 14.24
N ILE A 349 13.94 -6.74 14.63
CA ILE A 349 14.96 -6.00 13.87
C ILE A 349 16.22 -6.87 13.86
N SER A 350 16.57 -7.40 12.70
CA SER A 350 17.65 -8.38 12.58
C SER A 350 18.81 -7.93 11.71
N TYR A 351 20.03 -8.10 12.22
CA TYR A 351 21.22 -7.46 11.64
C TYR A 351 22.54 -8.16 12.03
N PRO A 352 23.60 -8.06 11.20
CA PRO A 352 24.94 -8.47 11.61
C PRO A 352 25.43 -7.60 12.76
N SER A 353 26.05 -8.19 13.78
CA SER A 353 26.59 -7.48 14.96
C SER A 353 27.57 -6.35 14.64
N THR A 354 28.16 -6.33 13.44
CA THR A 354 28.96 -5.21 12.91
C THR A 354 28.16 -3.96 12.54
N PHE A 355 26.83 -3.99 12.67
CA PHE A 355 25.90 -2.87 12.50
C PHE A 355 25.29 -2.38 13.83
N GLU A 356 25.60 -2.99 14.98
CA GLU A 356 25.05 -2.62 16.30
C GLU A 356 25.22 -1.12 16.62
N ASP A 357 26.38 -0.53 16.32
CA ASP A 357 26.67 0.91 16.49
C ASP A 357 25.81 1.85 15.59
N ARG A 358 24.79 1.34 14.89
CA ARG A 358 23.93 2.11 13.97
C ARG A 358 22.45 2.15 14.36
N ILE A 359 21.98 1.33 15.30
CA ILE A 359 20.55 1.19 15.58
C ILE A 359 19.99 2.36 16.42
N ASP A 360 18.78 2.80 16.11
CA ASP A 360 18.03 3.73 16.96
C ASP A 360 17.37 2.97 18.13
N HIS A 361 17.98 3.02 19.31
CA HIS A 361 17.42 2.40 20.51
C HIS A 361 16.21 3.16 21.12
N SER A 362 15.75 4.29 20.54
CA SER A 362 14.80 5.21 21.19
C SER A 362 13.34 5.13 20.70
N TYR A 363 13.08 4.58 19.51
CA TYR A 363 11.72 4.42 18.96
C TYR A 363 11.23 2.97 18.92
N TRP A 364 12.14 2.00 18.80
CA TRP A 364 11.79 0.61 18.50
C TRP A 364 11.68 -0.32 19.72
N GLU A 365 11.37 0.23 20.92
CA GLU A 365 11.28 -0.51 22.20
C GLU A 365 10.29 -1.70 22.20
N LYS A 366 9.46 -1.84 21.16
CA LYS A 366 8.53 -2.97 20.98
C LYS A 366 9.10 -4.15 20.20
N LYS A 367 10.10 -3.95 19.34
CA LYS A 367 10.63 -4.99 18.44
C LYS A 367 11.79 -5.76 19.09
N GLU A 368 11.89 -7.06 18.84
CA GLU A 368 13.02 -7.87 19.34
C GLU A 368 14.28 -7.67 18.48
N LEU A 369 15.38 -7.24 19.10
CA LEU A 369 16.67 -7.07 18.42
C LEU A 369 17.39 -8.42 18.29
N ARG A 370 17.57 -8.87 17.05
CA ARG A 370 18.17 -10.18 16.71
C ARG A 370 19.50 -9.99 15.99
N SER A 371 20.57 -9.74 16.74
CA SER A 371 21.93 -9.61 16.18
C SER A 371 22.71 -10.93 16.13
N TYR A 372 23.50 -11.12 15.06
CA TYR A 372 24.27 -12.36 14.83
C TYR A 372 25.72 -12.08 14.40
N ASP A 373 26.61 -13.07 14.50
CA ASP A 373 27.98 -12.95 13.96
C ASP A 373 28.01 -13.37 12.48
N PRO A 374 28.41 -12.49 11.54
CA PRO A 374 28.50 -12.84 10.12
C PRO A 374 29.71 -13.74 9.76
N GLU A 375 30.56 -14.15 10.72
CA GLU A 375 31.66 -15.10 10.51
C GLU A 375 31.38 -16.54 11.04
N GLU A 376 30.24 -16.81 11.69
CA GLU A 376 29.82 -18.17 12.13
C GLU A 376 29.06 -18.99 11.07
#